data_AF-A0A502H1A9-F1
#
_entry.id   AF-A0A502H1A9-F1
#
_cell.length_a   1.000
_cell.length_b   1.000
_cell.length_c   1.000
_cell.angle_alpha   90.00
_cell.angle_beta   90.00
_cell.angle_gamma   90.00
#
_symmetry.space_group_name_H-M   'P 1'
#
loop_
_entity.id
_entity.type
_entity.pdbx_description
1 polymer ?
#
loop_
_entity_poly.entity_id
_entity_poly.type
_entity_poly.pdbx_seq_one_letter_code
_entity_poly.pdbx_strand_id
1 'polypeptide(L)'
;MAGLILLGTLPAVAAAWLLPTRLTATRTGPDVRLDWSVADETGVNGYDLYRHTTAHPRFELVARRPAAGHRHYRCLDAGATHLAGGEPLTYRLVTRRPGSAAGGPTAAFAAAAPGALARSWQVIKQTFRQ
;
A
#
# COMPACT_ATOMS: atom_id res chain seq x y z
N MET A 1 -54.64 1.82 5.72
CA MET A 1 -53.60 1.85 4.67
C MET A 1 -52.26 1.89 5.36
N ALA A 2 -51.65 0.73 5.61
CA ALA A 2 -50.35 0.65 6.29
C ALA A 2 -49.24 0.79 5.23
N GLY A 3 -48.42 1.83 5.38
CA GLY A 3 -47.35 2.19 4.46
C GLY A 3 -46.18 1.19 4.51
N LEU A 4 -45.74 0.83 3.31
CA LEU A 4 -44.57 0.05 2.97
C LEU A 4 -43.28 0.71 3.53
N ILE A 5 -42.51 0.04 4.39
CA ILE A 5 -41.11 0.40 4.62
C ILE A 5 -40.24 -0.69 3.99
N LEU A 6 -39.77 -0.40 2.79
CA LEU A 6 -38.73 -1.16 2.10
C LEU A 6 -37.37 -0.69 2.64
N LEU A 7 -36.92 -1.27 3.76
CA LEU A 7 -35.55 -1.08 4.25
C LEU A 7 -34.59 -1.90 3.38
N GLY A 8 -34.31 -1.35 2.19
CA GLY A 8 -33.25 -1.84 1.32
C GLY A 8 -31.89 -1.50 1.92
N THR A 9 -31.37 -2.34 2.81
CA THR A 9 -29.98 -2.29 3.24
C THR A 9 -29.26 -3.57 2.83
N LEU A 10 -28.20 -3.37 2.04
CA LEU A 10 -26.94 -4.15 1.88
C LEU A 10 -26.60 -4.37 0.39
N PRO A 11 -25.30 -4.26 -0.04
CA PRO A 11 -24.13 -4.56 0.79
C PRO A 11 -22.97 -3.55 0.63
N ALA A 12 -22.62 -2.83 1.70
CA ALA A 12 -21.25 -2.30 1.82
C ALA A 12 -20.20 -3.43 2.05
N VAL A 13 -20.67 -4.65 2.35
CA VAL A 13 -19.84 -5.83 2.64
C VAL A 13 -19.14 -6.40 1.39
N ALA A 14 -19.62 -6.11 0.18
CA ALA A 14 -19.08 -6.70 -1.05
C ALA A 14 -17.72 -6.12 -1.48
N ALA A 15 -17.33 -4.92 -1.02
CA ALA A 15 -16.14 -4.24 -1.54
C ALA A 15 -14.84 -4.50 -0.76
N ALA A 16 -14.92 -5.08 0.45
CA ALA A 16 -13.75 -5.28 1.32
C ALA A 16 -12.82 -6.41 0.82
N TRP A 17 -13.35 -7.37 0.06
CA TRP A 17 -12.62 -8.55 -0.43
C TRP A 17 -11.71 -8.23 -1.62
N LEU A 18 -12.02 -7.16 -2.37
CA LEU A 18 -11.25 -6.72 -3.55
C LEU A 18 -10.07 -5.83 -3.18
N LEU A 19 -9.78 -5.72 -1.88
CA LEU A 19 -8.77 -4.84 -1.37
C LEU A 19 -7.43 -5.58 -1.22
N PRO A 20 -6.31 -4.93 -1.57
CA PRO A 20 -5.00 -5.43 -1.22
C PRO A 20 -4.90 -5.69 0.27
N THR A 21 -4.23 -6.77 0.61
CA THR A 21 -3.94 -7.16 1.98
C THR A 21 -2.44 -7.35 2.12
N ARG A 22 -1.96 -7.27 3.36
CA ARG A 22 -0.57 -7.57 3.71
C ARG A 22 0.45 -6.77 2.89
N LEU A 23 0.17 -5.49 2.62
CA LEU A 23 1.18 -4.60 2.04
C LEU A 23 2.36 -4.52 3.01
N THR A 24 3.52 -4.96 2.54
CA THR A 24 4.78 -4.89 3.29
C THR A 24 5.79 -4.10 2.48
N ALA A 25 6.60 -3.31 3.17
CA ALA A 25 7.68 -2.52 2.57
C ALA A 25 9.00 -2.93 3.24
N THR A 26 9.82 -3.67 2.49
CA THR A 26 11.07 -4.24 2.97
C THR A 26 12.24 -3.53 2.32
N ARG A 27 13.08 -2.88 3.12
CA ARG A 27 14.30 -2.27 2.61
C ARG A 27 15.27 -3.35 2.11
N THR A 28 15.80 -3.19 0.90
CA THR A 28 16.74 -4.11 0.25
C THR A 28 17.88 -3.32 -0.39
N GLY A 29 18.97 -3.11 0.37
CA GLY A 29 20.08 -2.26 -0.08
C GLY A 29 19.62 -0.81 -0.32
N PRO A 30 19.88 -0.23 -1.51
CA PRO A 30 19.42 1.13 -1.86
C PRO A 30 17.91 1.20 -2.16
N ASP A 31 17.23 0.06 -2.26
CA ASP A 31 15.85 -0.01 -2.73
C ASP A 31 14.87 -0.37 -1.61
N VAL A 32 13.58 -0.26 -1.90
CA VAL A 32 12.52 -0.87 -1.09
C VAL A 32 11.72 -1.82 -1.95
N ARG A 33 11.65 -3.07 -1.53
CA ARG A 33 10.75 -4.07 -2.10
C ARG A 33 9.39 -3.99 -1.42
N LEU A 34 8.36 -3.81 -2.22
CA LEU A 34 6.98 -3.88 -1.76
C LEU A 34 6.34 -5.16 -2.24
N ASP A 35 5.68 -5.86 -1.32
CA ASP A 35 4.93 -7.07 -1.59
C ASP A 35 3.50 -6.90 -1.03
N TRP A 36 2.48 -7.29 -1.80
CA TRP A 36 1.08 -7.33 -1.35
C TRP A 36 0.33 -8.50 -1.96
N SER A 37 -0.80 -8.84 -1.34
CA SER A 37 -1.67 -9.92 -1.81
C SER A 37 -3.08 -9.40 -2.07
N VAL A 38 -3.80 -10.03 -2.99
CA VAL A 38 -5.20 -9.74 -3.30
C VAL A 38 -5.99 -11.04 -3.28
N ALA A 39 -7.22 -11.00 -2.76
CA ALA A 39 -8.06 -12.20 -2.71
C ALA A 39 -8.63 -12.52 -4.10
N ASP A 40 -9.00 -11.48 -4.85
CA ASP A 40 -9.58 -11.53 -6.18
C ASP A 40 -9.35 -10.19 -6.93
N GLU A 41 -9.42 -10.21 -8.26
CA GLU A 41 -9.20 -9.04 -9.13
C GLU A 41 -10.42 -8.63 -9.96
N THR A 42 -11.58 -9.23 -9.71
CA THR A 42 -12.81 -8.93 -10.44
C THR A 42 -13.15 -7.44 -10.29
N GLY A 43 -13.22 -6.74 -11.43
CA GLY A 43 -13.48 -5.30 -11.45
C GLY A 43 -12.30 -4.43 -11.00
N VAL A 44 -11.08 -4.97 -10.99
CA VAL A 44 -9.84 -4.22 -10.75
C VAL A 44 -9.06 -4.05 -12.05
N ASN A 45 -8.67 -2.82 -12.37
CA ASN A 45 -7.81 -2.52 -13.53
C ASN A 45 -6.32 -2.52 -13.13
N GLY A 46 -6.04 -2.27 -11.86
CA GLY A 46 -4.70 -2.41 -11.31
C GLY A 46 -4.52 -1.63 -10.02
N TYR A 47 -3.27 -1.35 -9.67
CA TYR A 47 -2.85 -0.77 -8.40
C TYR A 47 -1.87 0.37 -8.64
N ASP A 48 -2.11 1.50 -8.00
CA ASP A 48 -1.17 2.61 -7.93
C ASP A 48 -0.46 2.58 -6.58
N LEU A 49 0.86 2.61 -6.63
CA LEU A 49 1.70 2.66 -5.46
C LEU A 49 2.25 4.07 -5.29
N TYR A 50 2.02 4.65 -4.12
CA TYR A 50 2.51 5.96 -3.73
C TYR A 50 3.51 5.86 -2.59
N ARG A 51 4.45 6.80 -2.53
CA ARG A 51 5.44 6.98 -1.47
C ARG A 51 5.35 8.38 -0.90
N HIS A 52 5.55 8.49 0.40
CA HIS A 52 5.73 9.73 1.12
C HIS A 52 7.06 9.68 1.88
N THR A 53 7.79 10.78 1.82
CA THR A 53 9.03 11.02 2.58
C THR A 53 8.90 12.32 3.35
N THR A 54 9.66 12.50 4.42
CA THR A 54 9.70 13.76 5.17
C THR A 54 10.15 14.95 4.31
N ALA A 55 10.99 14.71 3.30
CA ALA A 55 11.43 15.73 2.35
C ALA A 55 10.34 16.15 1.35
N HIS A 56 9.33 15.31 1.11
CA HIS A 56 8.26 15.58 0.14
C HIS A 56 6.89 15.42 0.83
N PRO A 57 6.22 16.53 1.20
CA PRO A 57 5.01 16.49 2.03
C PRO A 57 3.77 15.89 1.32
N ARG A 58 3.91 15.49 0.05
CA ARG A 58 2.85 14.87 -0.75
C ARG A 58 3.22 13.44 -1.10
N PHE A 59 2.20 12.59 -1.21
CA PHE A 59 2.39 11.25 -1.76
C PHE A 59 2.69 11.32 -3.26
N GLU A 60 3.84 10.77 -3.66
CA GLU A 60 4.30 10.70 -5.04
C GLU A 60 4.02 9.31 -5.61
N LEU A 61 3.61 9.26 -6.87
CA LEU A 61 3.39 7.99 -7.57
C LEU A 61 4.75 7.34 -7.87
N VAL A 62 4.94 6.13 -7.34
CA VAL A 62 6.14 5.31 -7.56
C VAL A 62 5.95 4.39 -8.75
N ALA A 63 4.82 3.69 -8.78
CA ALA A 63 4.56 2.67 -9.79
C ALA A 63 3.07 2.47 -10.03
N ARG A 64 2.75 2.04 -11.25
CA ARG A 64 1.44 1.49 -11.60
C ARG A 64 1.62 0.03 -11.97
N ARG A 65 0.84 -0.85 -11.33
CA ARG A 65 0.80 -2.27 -11.66
C ARG A 65 -0.57 -2.61 -12.25
N PRO A 66 -0.66 -3.05 -13.50
CA PRO A 66 -1.93 -3.55 -14.04
C PRO A 66 -2.33 -4.83 -13.30
N ALA A 67 -3.63 -5.06 -13.18
CA ALA A 67 -4.13 -6.37 -12.77
C ALA A 67 -3.80 -7.38 -13.87
N ALA A 68 -3.26 -8.54 -13.48
CA ALA A 68 -2.72 -9.53 -14.41
C ALA A 68 -3.23 -10.96 -14.12
N GLY A 69 -4.28 -11.10 -13.33
CA GLY A 69 -4.81 -12.38 -12.87
C GLY A 69 -3.96 -13.01 -11.76
N HIS A 70 -3.15 -12.21 -11.06
CA HIS A 70 -2.26 -12.70 -10.00
C HIS A 70 -2.84 -12.38 -8.62
N ARG A 71 -2.55 -13.24 -7.63
CA ARG A 71 -2.92 -13.00 -6.23
C ARG A 71 -1.82 -12.35 -5.41
N HIS A 72 -0.61 -12.33 -5.93
CA HIS A 72 0.56 -11.80 -5.26
C HIS A 72 1.31 -10.87 -6.20
N TYR A 73 1.64 -9.70 -5.68
CA TYR A 73 2.32 -8.67 -6.43
C TYR A 73 3.59 -8.24 -5.72
N ARG A 74 4.56 -7.84 -6.54
CA ARG A 74 5.80 -7.25 -6.09
C ARG A 74 6.10 -6.00 -6.91
N CYS A 75 6.61 -4.98 -6.24
CA CYS A 75 7.19 -3.80 -6.87
C CYS A 75 8.52 -3.46 -6.20
N LEU A 76 9.52 -3.10 -6.98
CA LEU A 76 10.75 -2.52 -6.47
C LEU A 76 10.66 -1.00 -6.63
N ASP A 77 10.89 -0.28 -5.54
CA ASP A 77 11.09 1.17 -5.53
C ASP A 77 12.59 1.45 -5.44
N ALA A 78 13.20 1.70 -6.60
CA ALA A 78 14.65 1.79 -6.74
C ALA A 78 15.19 3.11 -6.17
N GLY A 79 16.26 3.03 -5.38
CA GLY A 79 16.91 4.20 -4.76
C GLY A 79 16.09 4.91 -3.67
N ALA A 80 14.92 4.37 -3.30
CA ALA A 80 14.00 4.98 -2.34
C ALA A 80 14.65 5.30 -0.99
N THR A 81 15.62 4.50 -0.59
CA THR A 81 16.35 4.67 0.67
C THR A 81 17.22 5.93 0.70
N HIS A 82 17.82 6.27 -0.44
CA HIS A 82 18.66 7.46 -0.58
C HIS A 82 17.77 8.71 -0.59
N LEU A 83 16.62 8.64 -1.26
CA LEU A 83 15.62 9.72 -1.28
C LEU A 83 15.08 10.06 0.11
N ALA A 84 15.01 9.07 1.00
CA ALA A 84 14.56 9.28 2.37
C ALA A 84 15.65 9.87 3.28
N GLY A 85 16.92 9.91 2.87
CA GLY A 85 18.01 10.43 3.71
C GLY A 85 18.16 9.73 5.07
N GLY A 86 17.71 8.47 5.18
CA GLY A 86 17.70 7.71 6.43
C GLY A 86 16.40 7.75 7.23
N GLU A 87 15.45 8.60 6.85
CA GLU A 87 14.10 8.67 7.44
C GLU A 87 13.24 7.46 7.05
N PRO A 88 12.19 7.15 7.83
CA PRO A 88 11.22 6.14 7.45
C PRO A 88 10.47 6.56 6.18
N LEU A 89 10.17 5.57 5.34
CA LEU A 89 9.35 5.75 4.15
C LEU A 89 7.94 5.25 4.44
N THR A 90 6.94 6.05 4.08
CA THR A 90 5.54 5.61 4.14
C THR A 90 5.05 5.33 2.74
N TYR A 91 4.43 4.17 2.54
CA TYR A 91 3.84 3.78 1.27
C TYR A 91 2.34 3.69 1.38
N ARG A 92 1.65 3.99 0.29
CA ARG A 92 0.21 3.86 0.15
C ARG A 92 -0.13 3.13 -1.14
N LEU A 93 -0.82 2.02 -1.04
CA LEU A 93 -1.32 1.27 -2.20
C LEU A 93 -2.79 1.57 -2.44
N VAL A 94 -3.15 1.84 -3.69
CA VAL A 94 -4.45 2.33 -4.13
C VAL A 94 -4.98 1.42 -5.25
N THR A 95 -6.14 0.78 -5.05
CA THR A 95 -6.78 -0.03 -6.09
C THR A 95 -7.51 0.84 -7.11
N ARG A 96 -7.21 0.68 -8.39
CA ARG A 96 -7.90 1.33 -9.51
C ARG A 96 -8.98 0.42 -10.07
N ARG A 97 -10.21 0.93 -10.13
CA ARG A 97 -11.35 0.25 -10.75
C ARG A 97 -11.71 0.94 -12.07
N PRO A 98 -12.23 0.21 -13.08
CA PRO A 98 -12.78 0.84 -14.26
C PRO A 98 -13.99 1.71 -13.88
N GLY A 99 -14.09 2.91 -14.46
CA GLY A 99 -15.22 3.81 -14.24
C GLY A 99 -15.27 4.52 -12.87
N SER A 100 -14.31 4.30 -11.97
CA SER A 100 -14.22 5.14 -10.76
C SER A 100 -13.76 6.53 -11.16
N ALA A 101 -14.64 7.52 -11.04
CA ALA A 101 -14.24 8.93 -11.05
C ALA A 101 -13.13 9.13 -10.00
N ALA A 102 -12.25 10.11 -10.21
CA ALA A 102 -11.04 10.38 -9.40
C ALA A 102 -11.27 10.66 -7.88
N GLY A 103 -12.47 10.44 -7.35
CA GLY A 103 -12.83 10.53 -5.93
C GLY A 103 -13.70 9.37 -5.40
N GLY A 104 -13.86 8.26 -6.14
CA GLY A 104 -14.55 7.08 -5.60
C GLY A 104 -13.79 6.45 -4.43
N PRO A 105 -14.46 5.70 -3.52
CA PRO A 105 -13.81 5.08 -2.36
C PRO A 105 -12.73 4.11 -2.84
N THR A 106 -11.52 4.62 -2.75
CA THR A 106 -10.29 3.96 -3.14
C THR A 106 -9.66 3.50 -1.85
N ALA A 107 -9.64 2.19 -1.61
CA ALA A 107 -9.03 1.69 -0.39
C ALA A 107 -7.52 1.92 -0.46
N ALA A 108 -7.01 2.55 0.58
CA ALA A 108 -5.61 2.88 0.75
C ALA A 108 -5.02 2.00 1.85
N PHE A 109 -3.97 1.24 1.51
CA PHE A 109 -3.22 0.44 2.48
C PHE A 109 -1.89 1.10 2.74
N ALA A 110 -1.56 1.33 4.01
CA ALA A 110 -0.32 1.96 4.41
C ALA A 110 0.69 0.94 4.94
N ALA A 111 1.96 1.11 4.58
CA ALA A 111 3.08 0.38 5.14
C ALA A 111 4.26 1.33 5.38
N ALA A 112 5.04 1.07 6.42
CA ALA A 112 6.24 1.83 6.72
C ALA A 112 7.49 0.95 6.52
N ALA A 113 8.46 1.44 5.75
CA ALA A 113 9.79 0.85 5.75
C ALA A 113 10.64 1.57 6.81
N PRO A 114 11.27 0.85 7.75
CA PRO A 114 12.06 1.47 8.81
C PRO A 114 13.20 2.33 8.25
N GLY A 115 13.48 3.42 8.98
CA GLY A 115 14.61 4.31 8.71
C GLY A 115 15.95 3.61 8.90
N ALA A 116 17.00 4.14 8.26
CA ALA A 116 18.36 3.60 8.34
C ALA A 116 18.89 3.64 9.79
N LEU A 117 18.60 4.72 10.52
CA LEU A 117 19.01 4.91 11.92
C LEU A 117 18.36 3.91 12.88
N ALA A 118 17.07 3.62 12.69
CA ALA A 118 16.34 2.64 13.51
C ALA A 118 16.94 1.23 13.38
N ARG A 119 17.43 0.88 12.18
CA ARG A 119 18.17 -0.37 11.93
C ARG A 119 19.53 -0.38 12.60
N SER A 120 20.32 0.68 12.45
CA SER A 120 21.65 0.79 13.06
C SER A 120 21.59 0.65 14.58
N TRP A 121 20.60 1.28 15.23
CA TRP A 121 20.43 1.19 16.67
C TRP A 121 19.99 -0.21 17.16
N GLN A 122 19.23 -0.95 16.36
CA GLN A 122 18.87 -2.32 16.70
C GLN A 122 20.07 -3.26 16.63
N VAL A 123 20.96 -3.09 15.64
CA VAL A 123 22.21 -3.85 15.54
C VAL A 123 23.12 -3.57 16.73
N ILE A 124 23.34 -2.28 17.05
CA ILE A 124 24.18 -1.85 18.17
C ILE A 124 23.71 -2.45 19.50
N LYS A 125 22.40 -2.41 19.78
CA LYS A 125 21.83 -3.00 21.00
C LYS A 125 21.95 -4.52 21.09
N GLN A 126 22.17 -5.23 19.98
CA GLN A 126 22.42 -6.68 20.03
C GLN A 126 23.87 -7.00 20.37
N THR A 127 24.83 -6.14 20.03
CA THR A 127 26.25 -6.28 20.40
C THR A 127 26.51 -6.13 21.90
N PHE A 128 25.71 -5.33 22.61
CA PHE A 128 25.86 -5.08 24.07
C PHE A 128 24.99 -5.99 24.96
N ARG A 129 24.34 -7.01 24.37
CA ARG A 129 23.53 -8.00 25.11
C ARG A 129 24.27 -9.33 25.31
N GLN A 130 25.58 -9.33 25.11
CA GLN A 130 26.49 -10.45 25.38
C GLN A 130 27.06 -10.31 26.77
#